data_AF-A0A4V2ESA6-F1
#
_entry.id   AF-A0A4V2ESA6-F1
#
_cell.length_a   1.000
_cell.length_b   1.000
_cell.length_c   1.000
_cell.angle_alpha   90.00
_cell.angle_beta   90.00
_cell.angle_gamma   90.00
#
_symmetry.space_group_name_H-M   'P 1'
#
loop_
_entity.id
_entity.type
_entity.pdbx_description
1 polymer ?
#
loop_
_entity_poly.entity_id
_entity_poly.type
_entity_poly.pdbx_seq_one_letter_code
_entity_poly.pdbx_strand_id
1 'polypeptide(L)'
;MAVGSEQRRQERRPRIEARFPSDQVEAALDLLHLTDMAWHDCYSELEVPARVLDDVLLLAGGDLAQLIRISRSAVQDFRDIRVAADGVRARNS
;
A
#
# COMPACT_ATOMS: atom_id res chain seq x y z
N MET A 1 -0.60 23.86 3.40
CA MET A 1 0.69 23.76 2.70
C MET A 1 1.23 22.36 2.95
N ALA A 2 1.01 21.45 1.99
CA ALA A 2 1.32 20.04 2.11
C ALA A 2 2.81 19.78 1.80
N VAL A 3 3.68 20.07 2.76
CA VAL A 3 4.93 19.32 2.84
C VAL A 3 4.50 17.91 3.26
N GLY A 4 4.30 16.97 2.32
CA GLY A 4 3.70 15.68 2.67
C GLY A 4 3.48 14.69 1.53
N SER A 5 2.51 14.91 0.64
CA SER A 5 2.08 13.87 -0.31
C SER A 5 3.11 13.57 -1.41
N GLU A 6 3.63 14.61 -2.06
CA GLU A 6 4.64 14.46 -3.11
C GLU A 6 5.94 13.88 -2.53
N GLN A 7 6.33 14.31 -1.34
CA GLN A 7 7.48 13.76 -0.64
C GLN A 7 7.29 12.26 -0.35
N ARG A 8 6.14 11.86 0.23
CA ARG A 8 5.82 10.44 0.45
C ARG A 8 5.81 9.63 -0.84
N ARG A 9 5.33 10.23 -1.94
CA ARG A 9 5.35 9.60 -3.26
C ARG A 9 6.79 9.30 -3.70
N GLN A 10 7.69 10.28 -3.58
CA GLN A 10 9.11 10.10 -3.91
C GLN A 10 9.80 9.09 -2.97
N GLU A 11 9.48 9.09 -1.68
CA GLU A 11 10.01 8.14 -0.71
C GLU A 11 9.56 6.69 -0.99
N ARG A 12 8.31 6.50 -1.46
CA ARG A 12 7.76 5.17 -1.80
C ARG A 12 8.26 4.67 -3.16
N ARG A 13 8.61 5.56 -4.11
CA ARG A 13 8.94 5.20 -5.50
C ARG A 13 9.98 4.09 -5.64
N PRO A 14 11.18 4.13 -5.01
CA PRO A 14 12.16 3.06 -5.16
C PRO A 14 11.62 1.68 -4.76
N ARG A 15 10.70 1.65 -3.78
CA ARG A 15 10.09 0.43 -3.27
C ARG A 15 9.07 -0.17 -4.24
N ILE A 16 8.39 0.68 -4.99
CA ILE A 16 7.40 0.32 -6.02
C ILE A 16 8.10 -0.10 -7.31
N GLU A 17 9.14 0.63 -7.73
CA GLU A 17 9.99 0.25 -8.87
C GLU A 17 10.62 -1.14 -8.69
N ALA A 18 10.98 -1.50 -7.46
CA ALA A 18 11.53 -2.82 -7.16
C ALA A 18 10.51 -3.98 -7.21
N ARG A 19 9.20 -3.69 -7.29
CA ARG A 19 8.13 -4.70 -7.16
C ARG A 19 7.21 -4.79 -8.37
N PHE A 20 6.99 -3.69 -9.07
CA PHE A 20 6.02 -3.60 -10.15
C PHE A 20 6.70 -3.43 -11.50
N PRO A 21 6.09 -3.91 -12.60
CA PRO A 21 6.51 -3.58 -13.96
C PRO A 21 6.62 -2.07 -14.16
N SER A 22 7.60 -1.62 -14.94
CA SER A 22 7.91 -0.20 -15.11
C SER A 22 6.75 0.63 -15.68
N ASP A 23 5.91 0.03 -16.52
CA ASP A 23 4.70 0.62 -17.09
C ASP A 23 3.55 0.76 -16.07
N GLN A 24 3.66 0.13 -14.89
CA GLN A 24 2.66 0.16 -13.83
C GLN A 24 3.08 0.98 -12.60
N VAL A 25 4.35 1.43 -12.53
CA VAL A 25 4.88 2.15 -11.36
C VAL A 25 4.06 3.39 -11.02
N GLU A 26 3.74 4.22 -12.01
CA GLU A 26 2.97 5.45 -11.77
C GLU A 26 1.55 5.14 -11.30
N ALA A 27 0.88 4.15 -11.91
CA ALA A 27 -0.46 3.74 -11.51
C ALA A 27 -0.48 3.17 -10.07
N ALA A 28 0.55 2.42 -9.68
CA ALA A 28 0.69 1.93 -8.32
C ALA A 28 0.91 3.09 -7.32
N LEU A 29 1.73 4.08 -7.66
CA LEU A 29 1.95 5.27 -6.82
C LEU A 29 0.67 6.11 -6.67
N ASP A 30 -0.08 6.29 -7.75
CA ASP A 30 -1.35 7.02 -7.73
C ASP A 30 -2.39 6.31 -6.86
N LEU A 31 -2.46 4.98 -6.94
CA LEU A 31 -3.31 4.18 -6.07
C LEU A 31 -2.89 4.29 -4.60
N LEU A 32 -1.59 4.27 -4.28
CA LEU A 32 -1.13 4.45 -2.91
C LEU A 32 -1.46 5.85 -2.38
N HIS A 33 -1.44 6.87 -3.24
CA HIS A 33 -1.89 8.21 -2.88
C HIS A 33 -3.40 8.23 -2.57
N LEU A 34 -4.23 7.62 -3.42
CA LEU A 34 -5.67 7.46 -3.15
C LEU A 34 -5.93 6.66 -1.87
N THR A 35 -5.08 5.68 -1.58
CA THR A 35 -5.18 4.88 -0.35
C THR A 35 -4.87 5.72 0.88
N ASP A 36 -3.86 6.60 0.85
CA ASP A 36 -3.59 7.55 1.95
C ASP A 36 -4.79 8.49 2.18
N MET A 37 -5.41 8.98 1.10
CA MET A 37 -6.60 9.84 1.20
C MET A 37 -7.77 9.10 1.86
N ALA A 38 -8.07 7.88 1.40
CA ALA A 38 -9.13 7.07 1.99
C ALA A 38 -8.82 6.64 3.43
N TRP A 39 -7.55 6.38 3.74
CA TRP A 39 -7.10 6.05 5.09
C TRP A 39 -7.33 7.19 6.08
N HIS A 40 -7.05 8.42 5.66
CA HIS A 40 -7.34 9.61 6.46
C HIS A 40 -8.82 9.71 6.82
N ASP A 41 -9.72 9.46 5.87
CA ASP A 41 -11.15 9.54 6.10
C ASP A 41 -11.66 8.42 7.03
N CYS A 42 -11.05 7.23 6.98
CA CYS A 42 -11.45 6.09 7.81
C CYS A 42 -10.82 6.08 9.21
N TYR A 43 -9.57 6.55 9.35
CA TYR A 43 -8.76 6.37 10.57
C TYR A 43 -8.19 7.68 11.15
N SER A 44 -8.45 8.83 10.52
CA SER A 44 -7.91 10.15 10.94
C SER A 44 -6.38 10.25 10.96
N GLU A 45 -5.69 9.35 10.25
CA GLU A 45 -4.24 9.34 10.07
C GLU A 45 -3.89 9.82 8.66
N LEU A 46 -2.87 10.68 8.51
CA LEU A 46 -2.54 11.35 7.24
C LEU A 46 -2.03 10.41 6.12
N GLU A 47 -1.58 9.21 6.47
CA GLU A 47 -1.09 8.22 5.53
C GLU A 47 -1.28 6.81 6.08
N VAL A 48 -1.25 5.82 5.19
CA VAL A 48 -1.22 4.41 5.60
C VAL A 48 0.05 4.15 6.43
N PRO A 49 -0.05 3.62 7.66
CA PRO A 49 1.10 3.27 8.46
C PRO A 49 2.05 2.33 7.71
N ALA A 50 3.36 2.54 7.84
CA ALA A 50 4.38 1.75 7.15
C ALA A 50 4.17 0.23 7.30
N ARG A 51 3.81 -0.22 8.51
CA ARG A 51 3.52 -1.64 8.78
C ARG A 51 2.33 -2.20 7.98
N VAL A 52 1.33 -1.38 7.66
CA VAL A 52 0.15 -1.78 6.87
C VAL A 52 0.49 -1.73 5.39
N LEU A 53 1.21 -0.69 4.97
CA LEU A 53 1.74 -0.59 3.60
C LEU A 53 2.59 -1.83 3.24
N ASP A 54 3.42 -2.31 4.17
CA ASP A 54 4.23 -3.51 3.98
C ASP A 54 3.40 -4.77 3.74
N ASP A 55 2.31 -4.93 4.49
CA ASP A 55 1.38 -6.05 4.32
C ASP A 55 0.64 -5.95 2.97
N VAL A 56 0.21 -4.73 2.61
CA VAL A 56 -0.46 -4.46 1.34
C VAL A 56 0.47 -4.82 0.17
N LEU A 57 1.72 -4.36 0.20
CA LEU A 57 2.70 -4.64 -0.86
C LEU A 57 3.10 -6.11 -0.90
N LEU A 58 3.18 -6.79 0.25
CA LEU A 58 3.45 -8.22 0.33
C LEU A 58 2.34 -9.02 -0.35
N LEU A 59 1.08 -8.73 -0.02
CA LEU A 59 -0.08 -9.45 -0.56
C LEU A 59 -0.37 -9.10 -2.02
N ALA A 60 -0.02 -7.89 -2.47
CA ALA A 60 -0.15 -7.48 -3.86
C ALA A 60 0.82 -8.23 -4.79
N GLY A 61 1.99 -8.64 -4.29
CA GLY A 61 2.93 -9.48 -5.05
C GLY A 61 3.43 -8.88 -6.37
N GLY A 62 3.42 -7.55 -6.52
CA GLY A 62 3.81 -6.88 -7.76
C GLY A 62 2.73 -6.82 -8.85
N ASP A 63 1.50 -7.26 -8.55
CA ASP A 63 0.36 -7.20 -9.46
C ASP A 63 -0.53 -5.99 -9.12
N LEU A 64 -0.76 -5.10 -10.09
CA LEU A 64 -1.56 -3.88 -9.88
C LEU A 64 -3.02 -4.20 -9.54
N ALA A 65 -3.62 -5.24 -10.14
CA ALA A 65 -5.00 -5.60 -9.86
C ALA A 65 -5.16 -6.12 -8.43
N GLN A 66 -4.18 -6.89 -7.92
CA GLN A 66 -4.12 -7.28 -6.52
C GLN A 66 -3.86 -6.09 -5.61
N LEU A 67 -2.97 -5.16 -5.99
CA LEU A 67 -2.74 -3.94 -5.21
C LEU A 67 -4.06 -3.17 -5.00
N ILE A 68 -4.89 -3.00 -6.05
CA ILE A 68 -6.21 -2.37 -5.93
C ILE A 68 -7.09 -3.12 -4.93
N ARG A 69 -7.19 -4.45 -5.04
CA ARG A 69 -8.05 -5.27 -4.18
C ARG A 69 -7.61 -5.21 -2.72
N ILE A 70 -6.30 -5.31 -2.48
CA ILE A 70 -5.73 -5.34 -1.13
C ILE A 70 -5.79 -3.95 -0.50
N SER A 71 -5.48 -2.87 -1.23
CA SER A 71 -5.63 -1.49 -0.73
C SER A 71 -7.07 -1.18 -0.34
N ARG A 72 -8.05 -1.57 -1.17
CA ARG A 72 -9.48 -1.42 -0.82
C ARG A 72 -9.82 -2.15 0.48
N SER A 73 -9.36 -3.39 0.60
CA SER A 73 -9.63 -4.22 1.79
C SER A 73 -8.95 -3.63 3.03
N ALA A 74 -7.72 -3.10 2.90
CA ALA A 74 -7.00 -2.45 3.98
C ALA A 74 -7.72 -1.22 4.52
N VAL A 75 -8.30 -0.39 3.64
CA VAL A 75 -9.10 0.77 4.04
C VAL A 75 -10.36 0.32 4.79
N GLN A 76 -11.02 -0.74 4.34
CA GLN A 76 -12.22 -1.28 4.99
C GLN A 76 -11.92 -1.88 6.36
N ASP A 77 -10.91 -2.76 6.45
CA ASP A 77 -10.39 -3.29 7.71
C ASP A 77 -8.94 -3.77 7.55
N PHE A 78 -7.99 -3.02 8.09
CA PHE A 78 -6.56 -3.37 7.97
C PHE A 78 -6.17 -4.61 8.78
N ARG A 79 -7.00 -5.05 9.73
CA ARG A 79 -6.69 -6.23 10.57
C ARG A 79 -6.76 -7.51 9.76
N ASP A 80 -7.67 -7.60 8.79
CA ASP A 80 -7.75 -8.74 7.88
C ASP A 80 -6.49 -8.84 7.01
N ILE A 81 -5.96 -7.69 6.58
CA ILE A 81 -4.71 -7.59 5.83
C ILE A 81 -3.52 -8.04 6.68
N ARG A 82 -3.49 -7.67 7.96
CA ARG A 82 -2.46 -8.14 8.90
C ARG A 82 -2.45 -9.67 9.02
N VAL A 83 -3.62 -10.26 9.28
CA VAL A 83 -3.78 -11.72 9.45
C VAL A 83 -3.37 -12.45 8.17
N ALA A 84 -3.78 -11.96 7.00
CA ALA A 84 -3.39 -12.56 5.72
C ALA A 84 -1.88 -12.49 5.47
N ALA A 85 -1.25 -11.36 5.76
CA ALA A 85 0.19 -11.16 5.60
C ALA A 85 1.00 -12.06 6.55
N ASP A 86 0.57 -12.19 7.81
CA ASP A 86 1.20 -13.09 8.77
C ASP A 86 1.07 -14.55 8.34
N GLY A 87 -0.06 -14.93 7.73
CA GLY A 87 -0.24 -16.24 7.10
C GLY A 87 0.73 -16.50 5.95
N VAL A 88 1.05 -15.49 5.12
CA VAL A 88 2.07 -15.61 4.07
C VAL A 88 3.47 -15.77 4.68
N ARG A 89 3.81 -14.96 5.70
CA ARG A 89 5.13 -15.01 6.36
C ARG A 89 5.38 -16.35 7.02
N ALA A 90 4.39 -16.92 7.71
CA ALA A 90 4.49 -18.22 8.38
C ALA A 90 4.66 -19.41 7.41
N ARG A 91 4.26 -19.27 6.13
CA ARG A 91 4.50 -20.29 5.10
C ARG A 91 5.88 -20.21 4.46
N ASN A 92 6.55 -19.05 4.59
CA ASN A 92 7.85 -18.78 4.00
C ASN A 92 9.00 -18.92 5.00
N SER A 93 8.70 -19.30 6.25
CA SER A 93 9.64 -19.61 7.33
C SER A 93 9.85 -21.12 7.46
#